data_AF-A0A7S2LA07-F1
#
_entry.id   AF-A0A7S2LA07-F1
#
_cell.length_a   1.000
_cell.length_b   1.000
_cell.length_c   1.000
_cell.angle_alpha   90.00
_cell.angle_beta   90.00
_cell.angle_gamma   90.00
#
_symmetry.space_group_name_H-M   'P 1'
#
loop_
_entity.id
_entity.type
_entity.pdbx_description
1 polymer ?
#
loop_
_entity_poly.entity_id
_entity_poly.type
_entity_poly.pdbx_seq_one_letter_code
_entity_poly.pdbx_strand_id
1 'polypeptide(L)'
;KVALDLNAGTYASEDPRQVLECTAQLLKRAVADKNVQVVLSCGPLLSALCHGLLAQGRLRRQDVQYELEPIMPLLADRLGDANARVDKMSRDVHLDFAACASVGASFAAGYVLRRPSKKTVPPRVYSSRLQLLAALVAEAGVQPDSPEGVPLDAAVKLAMDWFTNSNADVRESAVKLVAGCYARVGLERIEPYLANLRQVQREVFDAEFERLSAEADWGDMPAPEVPPPRGGARGAAVAEEVDDTVCQFCMRQDPSFTPETIDVHYWRECPMLY
;
A
#
# COMPACT_ATOMS: atom_id res chain seq x y z
N LYS A 1 -19.20 28.75 -16.74
CA LYS A 1 -18.60 28.22 -15.49
C LYS A 1 -19.51 27.10 -15.02
N VAL A 2 -19.14 25.85 -15.27
CA VAL A 2 -19.87 24.71 -14.70
C VAL A 2 -19.37 24.59 -13.27
N ALA A 3 -20.25 24.81 -12.29
CA ALA A 3 -19.94 24.57 -10.89
C ALA A 3 -20.21 23.08 -10.62
N LEU A 4 -19.22 22.23 -10.92
CA LEU A 4 -19.26 20.81 -10.60
C LEU A 4 -18.74 20.63 -9.18
N ASP A 5 -19.61 20.33 -8.23
CA ASP A 5 -19.20 19.80 -6.93
C ASP A 5 -19.36 18.28 -6.94
N LEU A 6 -18.28 17.62 -7.34
CA LEU A 6 -18.20 16.16 -7.38
C LEU A 6 -18.32 15.54 -5.98
N ASN A 7 -17.96 16.27 -4.92
CA ASN A 7 -18.08 15.79 -3.54
C ASN A 7 -19.55 15.77 -3.09
N ALA A 8 -20.35 16.74 -3.55
CA ALA A 8 -21.77 16.85 -3.20
C ALA A 8 -22.70 16.01 -4.11
N GLY A 9 -22.16 15.31 -5.12
CA GLY A 9 -22.98 14.57 -6.08
C GLY A 9 -23.82 15.46 -7.00
N THR A 10 -23.51 16.76 -7.10
CA THR A 10 -24.30 17.76 -7.85
C THR A 10 -23.98 17.75 -9.35
N TYR A 11 -23.95 16.56 -9.94
CA TYR A 11 -23.79 16.33 -11.38
C TYR A 11 -24.87 15.41 -11.94
N ALA A 12 -25.91 15.11 -11.14
CA ALA A 12 -26.98 14.17 -11.51
C ALA A 12 -27.76 14.56 -12.79
N SER A 13 -27.76 15.84 -13.17
CA SER A 13 -28.36 16.33 -14.42
C SER A 13 -27.44 16.23 -15.64
N GLU A 14 -26.15 15.99 -15.42
CA GLU A 14 -25.12 16.04 -16.46
C GLU A 14 -24.77 14.63 -16.95
N ASP A 15 -24.31 14.53 -18.20
CA ASP A 15 -23.82 13.26 -18.76
C ASP A 15 -22.55 12.82 -18.01
N PRO A 16 -22.55 11.63 -17.34
CA PRO A 16 -21.38 11.11 -16.63
C PRO A 16 -20.12 11.06 -17.49
N ARG A 17 -20.26 10.83 -18.80
CA ARG A 17 -19.13 10.79 -19.72
C ARG A 17 -18.51 12.17 -19.90
N GLN A 18 -19.33 13.20 -20.09
CA GLN A 18 -18.87 14.58 -20.23
C GLN A 18 -18.20 15.08 -18.95
N VAL A 19 -18.73 14.69 -17.79
CA VAL A 19 -18.14 14.99 -16.48
C VAL A 19 -16.76 14.34 -16.35
N LEU A 20 -16.62 13.06 -16.72
CA LEU A 20 -15.34 12.36 -16.73
C LEU A 20 -14.33 13.04 -17.66
N GLU A 21 -14.71 13.32 -18.91
CA GLU A 21 -13.84 13.96 -19.90
C GLU A 21 -13.36 15.34 -19.42
N CYS A 22 -14.27 16.18 -18.93
CA CYS A 22 -13.92 17.51 -18.42
C CYS A 22 -13.00 17.43 -17.19
N THR A 23 -13.26 16.47 -16.30
CA THR A 23 -12.43 16.25 -15.11
C THR A 23 -11.04 15.75 -15.51
N ALA A 24 -10.96 14.83 -16.47
CA ALA A 24 -9.70 14.31 -16.98
C ALA A 24 -8.85 15.40 -17.65
N GLN A 25 -9.46 16.28 -18.45
CA GLN A 25 -8.79 17.43 -19.06
C GLN A 25 -8.24 18.42 -18.03
N LEU A 26 -8.99 18.67 -16.95
CA LEU A 26 -8.53 19.50 -15.83
C LEU A 26 -7.33 18.86 -15.11
N LEU A 27 -7.45 17.58 -14.75
CA LEU A 27 -6.43 16.82 -14.05
C LEU A 27 -5.12 16.73 -14.84
N LYS A 28 -5.19 16.59 -16.17
CA LYS A 28 -4.01 16.58 -17.05
C LYS A 28 -3.12 17.81 -16.86
N ARG A 29 -3.70 18.97 -16.53
CA ARG A 29 -2.95 20.20 -16.25
C ARG A 29 -2.58 20.31 -14.78
N ALA A 30 -3.52 20.01 -13.88
CA ALA A 30 -3.34 20.20 -12.45
C ALA A 30 -2.32 19.23 -11.82
N VAL A 31 -2.29 17.96 -12.26
CA VAL A 31 -1.31 16.96 -11.79
C VAL A 31 0.11 17.32 -12.23
N ALA A 32 0.27 17.97 -13.39
CA ALA A 32 1.55 18.41 -13.93
C ALA A 32 1.99 19.80 -13.40
N ASP A 33 1.20 20.43 -12.52
CA ASP A 33 1.49 21.78 -12.04
C ASP A 33 2.76 21.84 -11.18
N LYS A 34 3.46 22.97 -11.25
CA LYS A 34 4.66 23.22 -10.42
C LYS A 34 4.30 23.61 -8.99
N ASN A 35 3.10 24.17 -8.80
CA ASN A 35 2.59 24.52 -7.49
C ASN A 35 2.07 23.27 -6.79
N VAL A 36 2.77 22.87 -5.72
CA VAL A 36 2.43 21.71 -4.87
C VAL A 36 0.98 21.74 -4.41
N GLN A 37 0.41 22.90 -4.09
CA GLN A 37 -0.99 23.00 -3.63
C GLN A 37 -2.00 22.66 -4.72
N VAL A 38 -1.68 23.00 -5.98
CA VAL A 38 -2.52 22.63 -7.14
C VAL A 38 -2.48 21.12 -7.32
N VAL A 39 -1.30 20.51 -7.24
CA VAL A 39 -1.16 19.05 -7.32
C VAL A 39 -1.93 18.36 -6.19
N LEU A 40 -1.75 18.81 -4.93
CA LEU A 40 -2.44 18.25 -3.77
C LEU A 40 -3.97 18.37 -3.87
N SER A 41 -4.49 19.44 -4.48
CA SER A 41 -5.94 19.59 -4.70
C SER A 41 -6.52 18.54 -5.66
N CYS A 42 -5.69 17.86 -6.46
CA CYS A 42 -6.14 16.76 -7.32
C CYS A 42 -6.52 15.52 -6.51
N GLY A 43 -5.93 15.28 -5.33
CA GLY A 43 -6.19 14.08 -4.53
C GLY A 43 -7.67 13.90 -4.17
N PRO A 44 -8.31 14.87 -3.47
CA PRO A 44 -9.73 14.81 -3.17
C PRO A 44 -10.61 14.71 -4.41
N LEU A 45 -10.25 15.40 -5.50
CA LEU A 45 -10.97 15.35 -6.77
C LEU A 45 -10.93 13.95 -7.41
N LEU A 46 -9.76 13.31 -7.42
CA LEU A 46 -9.56 11.95 -7.92
C LEU A 46 -10.29 10.92 -7.05
N SER A 47 -10.28 11.10 -5.72
CA SER A 47 -11.03 10.25 -4.81
C SER A 47 -12.54 10.38 -5.03
N ALA A 48 -13.07 11.59 -5.23
CA ALA A 48 -14.47 11.81 -5.58
C ALA A 48 -14.84 11.25 -6.95
N LEU A 49 -13.91 11.27 -7.91
CA LEU A 49 -14.08 10.61 -9.20
C LEU A 49 -14.25 9.09 -9.02
N CYS A 50 -13.37 8.45 -8.25
CA CYS A 50 -13.42 7.00 -7.96
C CYS A 50 -14.69 6.60 -7.19
N HIS A 51 -14.89 7.20 -6.02
CA HIS A 51 -15.94 6.81 -5.07
C HIS A 51 -17.31 7.38 -5.41
N GLY A 52 -17.38 8.40 -6.27
CA GLY A 52 -18.61 9.02 -6.73
C GLY A 52 -18.98 8.57 -8.15
N LEU A 53 -18.32 9.14 -9.15
CA LEU A 53 -18.72 8.98 -10.56
C LEU A 53 -18.51 7.55 -11.07
N LEU A 54 -17.33 6.98 -10.82
CA LEU A 54 -16.95 5.66 -11.35
C LEU A 54 -17.64 4.52 -10.60
N ALA A 55 -17.83 4.66 -9.29
CA ALA A 55 -18.53 3.70 -8.45
C ALA A 55 -20.00 3.47 -8.84
N GLN A 56 -20.64 4.43 -9.53
CA GLN A 56 -22.01 4.26 -10.05
C GLN A 56 -22.12 3.20 -11.16
N GLY A 57 -21.00 2.77 -11.76
CA GLY A 57 -20.99 1.72 -12.78
C GLY A 57 -21.71 2.09 -14.10
N ARG A 58 -21.99 3.38 -14.31
CA ARG A 58 -22.72 3.88 -15.51
C ARG A 58 -21.82 4.05 -16.74
N LEU A 59 -20.51 3.96 -16.56
CA LEU A 59 -19.50 4.16 -17.60
C LEU A 59 -18.84 2.82 -17.93
N ARG A 60 -18.54 2.59 -19.22
CA ARG A 60 -17.81 1.39 -19.64
C ARG A 60 -16.35 1.53 -19.24
N ARG A 61 -15.76 0.42 -18.76
CA ARG A 61 -14.36 0.35 -18.36
C ARG A 61 -13.39 0.89 -19.42
N GLN A 62 -13.60 0.56 -20.68
CA GLN A 62 -12.75 1.02 -21.79
C GLN A 62 -12.79 2.55 -21.96
N ASP A 63 -13.98 3.15 -21.84
CA ASP A 63 -14.13 4.61 -21.92
C ASP A 63 -13.43 5.28 -20.73
N VAL A 64 -13.58 4.71 -19.53
CA VAL A 64 -12.91 5.23 -18.32
C VAL A 64 -11.39 5.17 -18.45
N GLN A 65 -10.86 4.02 -18.86
CA GLN A 65 -9.42 3.84 -19.05
C GLN A 65 -8.87 4.76 -20.14
N TYR A 66 -9.60 4.97 -21.24
CA TYR A 66 -9.23 5.89 -22.31
C TYR A 66 -9.10 7.34 -21.81
N GLU A 67 -10.07 7.81 -21.02
CA GLU A 67 -10.03 9.18 -20.47
C GLU A 67 -8.94 9.36 -19.41
N LEU A 68 -8.64 8.32 -18.62
CA LEU A 68 -7.62 8.37 -17.56
C LEU A 68 -6.19 8.17 -18.09
N GLU A 69 -6.01 7.50 -19.23
CA GLU A 69 -4.70 7.16 -19.80
C GLU A 69 -3.72 8.35 -19.87
N PRO A 70 -4.12 9.59 -20.27
CA PRO A 70 -3.21 10.73 -20.29
C PRO A 70 -2.73 11.21 -18.91
N ILE A 71 -3.43 10.84 -17.84
CA ILE A 71 -3.16 11.28 -16.46
C ILE A 71 -2.27 10.27 -15.73
N MET A 72 -2.40 8.98 -16.05
CA MET A 72 -1.64 7.90 -15.38
C MET A 72 -0.11 8.10 -15.41
N PRO A 73 0.54 8.46 -16.54
CA PRO A 73 1.96 8.77 -16.55
C PRO A 73 2.33 9.97 -15.66
N LEU A 74 1.46 10.98 -15.60
CA LEU A 74 1.69 12.20 -14.80
C LEU A 74 1.64 11.88 -13.31
N LEU A 75 0.70 11.04 -12.87
CA LEU A 75 0.64 10.55 -11.50
C LEU A 75 1.86 9.68 -11.18
N ALA A 76 2.27 8.78 -12.08
CA ALA A 76 3.46 7.96 -11.90
C ALA A 76 4.75 8.79 -11.81
N ASP A 77 4.80 9.97 -12.43
CA ASP A 77 5.91 10.94 -12.30
C ASP A 77 5.92 11.67 -10.94
N ARG A 78 4.81 11.63 -10.19
CA ARG A 78 4.70 12.15 -8.81
C ARG A 78 5.10 11.14 -7.74
N LEU A 79 5.34 9.88 -8.10
CA LEU A 79 5.91 8.90 -7.18
C LEU A 79 7.36 9.26 -6.87
N GLY A 80 7.68 9.40 -5.59
CA GLY A 80 8.95 9.92 -5.08
C GLY A 80 9.12 11.43 -5.23
N ASP A 81 8.03 12.20 -5.25
CA ASP A 81 8.09 13.68 -5.27
C ASP A 81 8.82 14.25 -4.03
N ALA A 82 9.49 15.40 -4.18
CA ALA A 82 10.21 16.10 -3.09
C ALA A 82 9.30 16.38 -1.90
N ASN A 83 8.04 16.68 -2.19
CA ASN A 83 7.03 16.80 -1.16
C ASN A 83 6.43 15.43 -0.85
N ALA A 84 6.69 14.91 0.36
CA ALA A 84 6.17 13.62 0.81
C ALA A 84 4.63 13.52 0.75
N ARG A 85 3.90 14.64 0.86
CA ARG A 85 2.43 14.64 0.71
C ARG A 85 1.99 14.38 -0.72
N VAL A 86 2.75 14.86 -1.71
CA VAL A 86 2.47 14.62 -3.14
C VAL A 86 2.77 13.17 -3.49
N ASP A 87 3.88 12.62 -2.96
CA ASP A 87 4.19 11.19 -3.11
C ASP A 87 3.07 10.32 -2.51
N LYS A 88 2.69 10.59 -1.25
CA LYS A 88 1.58 9.88 -0.58
C LYS A 88 0.29 9.98 -1.39
N MET A 89 -0.11 11.18 -1.80
CA MET A 89 -1.31 11.38 -2.62
C MET A 89 -1.26 10.57 -3.91
N SER A 90 -0.12 10.53 -4.60
CA SER A 90 0.00 9.75 -5.84
C SER A 90 -0.14 8.25 -5.60
N ARG A 91 0.44 7.74 -4.51
CA ARG A 91 0.28 6.33 -4.10
C ARG A 91 -1.17 5.99 -3.78
N ASP A 92 -1.82 6.80 -2.94
CA ASP A 92 -3.21 6.62 -2.52
C ASP A 92 -4.14 6.60 -3.74
N VAL A 93 -3.95 7.52 -4.70
CA VAL A 93 -4.75 7.56 -5.95
C VAL A 93 -4.55 6.30 -6.80
N HIS A 94 -3.33 5.76 -6.91
CA HIS A 94 -3.12 4.52 -7.66
C HIS A 94 -3.78 3.32 -7.00
N LEU A 95 -3.81 3.27 -5.66
CA LEU A 95 -4.53 2.23 -4.92
C LEU A 95 -6.05 2.37 -5.10
N ASP A 96 -6.59 3.60 -5.01
CA ASP A 96 -8.00 3.87 -5.29
C ASP A 96 -8.40 3.45 -6.71
N PHE A 97 -7.56 3.74 -7.72
CA PHE A 97 -7.77 3.29 -9.09
C PHE A 97 -7.66 1.77 -9.24
N ALA A 98 -6.74 1.13 -8.51
CA ALA A 98 -6.61 -0.31 -8.53
C ALA A 98 -7.84 -1.02 -7.95
N ALA A 99 -8.41 -0.48 -6.87
CA ALA A 99 -9.62 -0.97 -6.23
C ALA A 99 -10.90 -0.66 -7.02
N CYS A 100 -10.89 0.37 -7.87
CA CYS A 100 -12.03 0.76 -8.69
C CYS A 100 -12.24 -0.22 -9.86
N ALA A 101 -13.36 -0.95 -9.87
CA ALA A 101 -13.70 -1.93 -10.91
C ALA A 101 -13.71 -1.37 -12.36
N SER A 102 -14.05 -0.08 -12.51
CA SER A 102 -14.03 0.60 -13.81
C SER A 102 -12.61 0.96 -14.31
N VAL A 103 -11.58 0.71 -13.50
CA VAL A 103 -10.16 1.00 -13.81
C VAL A 103 -9.33 -0.28 -13.65
N GLY A 104 -9.17 -0.78 -12.43
CA GLY A 104 -8.53 -2.05 -12.08
C GLY A 104 -7.00 -1.99 -11.92
N ALA A 105 -6.48 -2.91 -11.10
CA ALA A 105 -5.07 -2.92 -10.69
C ALA A 105 -4.09 -3.15 -11.83
N SER A 106 -4.41 -4.03 -12.80
CA SER A 106 -3.54 -4.26 -13.96
C SER A 106 -3.29 -2.99 -14.78
N PHE A 107 -4.34 -2.18 -15.00
CA PHE A 107 -4.22 -0.88 -15.68
C PHE A 107 -3.39 0.10 -14.87
N ALA A 108 -3.67 0.25 -13.56
CA ALA A 108 -2.93 1.15 -12.67
C ALA A 108 -1.43 0.77 -12.59
N ALA A 109 -1.13 -0.51 -12.37
CA ALA A 109 0.22 -1.04 -12.29
C ALA A 109 0.99 -0.87 -13.61
N GLY A 110 0.32 -1.00 -14.75
CA GLY A 110 0.93 -0.88 -16.08
C GLY A 110 1.67 0.43 -16.33
N TYR A 111 1.29 1.53 -15.66
CA TYR A 111 2.00 2.82 -15.76
C TYR A 111 3.11 2.97 -14.72
N VAL A 112 2.96 2.37 -13.53
CA VAL A 112 3.98 2.33 -12.48
C VAL A 112 5.19 1.49 -12.91
N LEU A 113 4.93 0.39 -13.64
CA LEU A 113 5.92 -0.53 -14.20
C LEU A 113 6.79 0.08 -15.31
N ARG A 114 6.37 1.22 -15.89
CA ARG A 114 7.16 1.91 -16.92
C ARG A 114 8.37 2.58 -16.28
N ARG A 115 9.54 2.46 -16.89
CA ARG A 115 10.76 3.10 -16.38
C ARG A 115 10.60 4.63 -16.32
N PRO A 116 11.09 5.30 -15.26
CA PRO A 116 11.13 6.76 -15.22
C PRO A 116 11.89 7.32 -16.44
N SER A 117 11.35 8.39 -17.05
CA SER A 117 11.87 8.95 -18.31
C SER A 117 13.06 9.89 -18.13
N LYS A 118 13.35 10.32 -16.89
CA LYS A 118 14.40 11.32 -16.59
C LYS A 118 15.79 10.68 -16.66
N LYS A 119 16.77 11.43 -17.18
CA LYS A 119 18.19 10.99 -17.26
C LYS A 119 18.79 10.66 -15.90
N THR A 120 18.46 11.46 -14.89
CA THR A 120 18.88 11.26 -13.50
C THR A 120 17.65 11.12 -12.64
N VAL A 121 17.50 9.98 -11.99
CA VAL A 121 16.32 9.65 -11.18
C VAL A 121 16.75 9.54 -9.72
N PRO A 122 16.18 10.34 -8.81
CA PRO A 122 16.45 10.23 -7.38
C PRO A 122 16.06 8.84 -6.83
N PRO A 123 16.82 8.25 -5.89
CA PRO A 123 16.54 6.92 -5.34
C PRO A 123 15.09 6.71 -4.86
N ARG A 124 14.54 7.71 -4.16
CA ARG A 124 13.16 7.70 -3.64
C ARG A 124 12.06 7.47 -4.69
N VAL A 125 12.31 7.79 -5.97
CA VAL A 125 11.36 7.52 -7.07
C VAL A 125 11.27 6.02 -7.30
N TYR A 126 12.40 5.31 -7.24
CA TYR A 126 12.42 3.85 -7.34
C TYR A 126 11.76 3.21 -6.10
N SER A 127 12.11 3.65 -4.89
CA SER A 127 11.53 3.10 -3.66
C SER A 127 10.00 3.29 -3.63
N SER A 128 9.49 4.49 -3.93
CA SER A 128 8.04 4.76 -3.92
C SER A 128 7.28 3.88 -4.93
N ARG A 129 7.83 3.72 -6.14
CA ARG A 129 7.23 2.86 -7.18
C ARG A 129 7.23 1.38 -6.78
N LEU A 130 8.34 0.87 -6.24
CA LEU A 130 8.44 -0.52 -5.78
C LEU A 130 7.49 -0.80 -4.62
N GLN A 131 7.39 0.13 -3.66
CA GLN A 131 6.47 0.02 -2.53
C GLN A 131 5.00 0.07 -2.97
N LEU A 132 4.66 0.92 -3.94
CA LEU A 132 3.31 0.93 -4.52
C LEU A 132 3.00 -0.40 -5.23
N LEU A 133 3.94 -0.93 -6.03
CA LEU A 133 3.76 -2.23 -6.68
C LEU A 133 3.60 -3.35 -5.65
N ALA A 134 4.35 -3.32 -4.54
CA ALA A 134 4.22 -4.32 -3.48
C ALA A 134 2.83 -4.27 -2.83
N ALA A 135 2.30 -3.06 -2.60
CA ALA A 135 0.94 -2.88 -2.11
C ALA A 135 -0.11 -3.40 -3.11
N LEU A 136 0.04 -3.08 -4.40
CA LEU A 136 -0.85 -3.58 -5.46
C LEU A 136 -0.82 -5.11 -5.58
N VAL A 137 0.35 -5.73 -5.41
CA VAL A 137 0.50 -7.19 -5.39
C VAL A 137 -0.21 -7.81 -4.19
N ALA A 138 -0.11 -7.18 -3.01
CA ALA A 138 -0.78 -7.66 -1.80
C ALA A 138 -2.31 -7.59 -1.93
N GLU A 139 -2.83 -6.48 -2.49
CA GLU A 139 -4.27 -6.24 -2.61
C GLU A 139 -4.92 -6.99 -3.78
N ALA A 140 -4.33 -6.90 -4.99
CA ALA A 140 -4.93 -7.42 -6.22
C ALA A 140 -4.32 -8.75 -6.70
N GLY A 141 -3.24 -9.21 -6.07
CA GLY A 141 -2.47 -10.37 -6.53
C GLY A 141 -1.69 -10.11 -7.81
N VAL A 142 -1.27 -11.19 -8.46
CA VAL A 142 -0.45 -11.17 -9.67
C VAL A 142 -1.03 -12.04 -10.77
N GLN A 143 -0.73 -11.71 -12.02
CA GLN A 143 -1.10 -12.52 -13.18
C GLN A 143 -0.18 -13.76 -13.33
N PRO A 144 -0.70 -14.89 -13.85
CA PRO A 144 -2.06 -15.11 -14.35
C PRO A 144 -3.08 -15.51 -13.27
N ASP A 145 -2.66 -15.74 -12.03
CA ASP A 145 -3.50 -16.26 -10.94
C ASP A 145 -4.67 -15.32 -10.62
N SER A 146 -4.42 -14.01 -10.71
CA SER A 146 -5.42 -12.95 -10.71
C SER A 146 -5.41 -12.25 -12.07
N PRO A 147 -6.48 -12.37 -12.90
CA PRO A 147 -6.55 -11.70 -14.21
C PRO A 147 -6.38 -10.18 -14.12
N GLU A 148 -6.89 -9.58 -13.04
CA GLU A 148 -6.82 -8.15 -12.77
C GLU A 148 -5.57 -7.74 -11.97
N GLY A 149 -4.74 -8.71 -11.59
CA GLY A 149 -3.55 -8.49 -10.79
C GLY A 149 -2.40 -7.82 -11.55
N VAL A 150 -1.32 -7.57 -10.81
CA VAL A 150 -0.08 -7.01 -11.37
C VAL A 150 0.60 -8.05 -12.27
N PRO A 151 1.09 -7.68 -13.47
CA PRO A 151 1.84 -8.62 -14.31
C PRO A 151 3.13 -9.10 -13.60
N LEU A 152 3.16 -10.37 -13.19
CA LEU A 152 4.25 -10.95 -12.38
C LEU A 152 5.62 -10.74 -13.02
N ASP A 153 5.76 -11.12 -14.29
CA ASP A 153 7.04 -11.07 -15.00
C ASP A 153 7.59 -9.64 -15.10
N ALA A 154 6.72 -8.67 -15.39
CA ALA A 154 7.11 -7.26 -15.46
C ALA A 154 7.51 -6.72 -14.08
N ALA A 155 6.78 -7.07 -13.03
CA ALA A 155 7.07 -6.61 -11.66
C ALA A 155 8.40 -7.17 -11.15
N VAL A 156 8.62 -8.47 -11.27
CA VAL A 156 9.85 -9.11 -10.78
C VAL A 156 11.05 -8.65 -11.60
N LYS A 157 10.98 -8.59 -12.94
CA LYS A 157 12.08 -8.07 -13.77
C LYS A 157 12.46 -6.63 -13.41
N LEU A 158 11.46 -5.77 -13.20
CA LEU A 158 11.71 -4.39 -12.78
C LEU A 158 12.38 -4.33 -11.40
N ALA A 159 11.92 -5.13 -10.44
CA ALA A 159 12.52 -5.23 -9.11
C ALA A 159 13.97 -5.69 -9.20
N MET A 160 14.26 -6.75 -9.96
CA MET A 160 15.61 -7.29 -10.16
C MET A 160 16.54 -6.29 -10.83
N ASP A 161 16.04 -5.54 -11.82
CA ASP A 161 16.81 -4.45 -12.45
C ASP A 161 17.21 -3.40 -11.40
N TRP A 162 16.27 -3.00 -10.53
CA TRP A 162 16.50 -1.93 -9.54
C TRP A 162 17.20 -2.42 -8.26
N PHE A 163 17.22 -3.72 -7.99
CA PHE A 163 18.00 -4.32 -6.91
C PHE A 163 19.51 -4.09 -7.09
N THR A 164 19.97 -3.82 -8.31
CA THR A 164 21.38 -3.46 -8.58
C THR A 164 21.72 -2.02 -8.21
N ASN A 165 20.76 -1.23 -7.71
CA ASN A 165 20.97 0.17 -7.36
C ASN A 165 21.88 0.33 -6.13
N SER A 166 22.69 1.39 -6.12
CA SER A 166 23.63 1.68 -5.02
C SER A 166 22.92 2.09 -3.72
N ASN A 167 21.70 2.62 -3.81
CA ASN A 167 20.92 3.03 -2.65
C ASN A 167 20.27 1.82 -1.95
N ALA A 168 20.49 1.68 -0.64
CA ALA A 168 20.00 0.55 0.16
C ALA A 168 18.47 0.45 0.18
N ASP A 169 17.79 1.58 0.31
CA ASP A 169 16.32 1.69 0.40
C ASP A 169 15.63 1.16 -0.88
N VAL A 170 16.26 1.40 -2.04
CA VAL A 170 15.80 0.88 -3.33
C VAL A 170 15.95 -0.63 -3.38
N ARG A 171 17.09 -1.16 -2.92
CA ARG A 171 17.33 -2.62 -2.88
C ARG A 171 16.36 -3.32 -1.94
N GLU A 172 16.15 -2.76 -0.75
CA GLU A 172 15.19 -3.28 0.23
C GLU A 172 13.77 -3.27 -0.34
N SER A 173 13.35 -2.17 -0.97
CA SER A 173 12.02 -2.09 -1.60
C SER A 173 11.87 -3.10 -2.75
N ALA A 174 12.96 -3.41 -3.48
CA ALA A 174 12.94 -4.42 -4.53
C ALA A 174 12.77 -5.83 -3.96
N VAL A 175 13.50 -6.14 -2.89
CA VAL A 175 13.37 -7.42 -2.16
C VAL A 175 11.94 -7.59 -1.64
N LYS A 176 11.36 -6.56 -1.01
CA LYS A 176 9.97 -6.57 -0.53
C LYS A 176 8.95 -6.81 -1.64
N LEU A 177 9.14 -6.22 -2.83
CA LEU A 177 8.26 -6.48 -3.98
C LEU A 177 8.36 -7.94 -4.44
N VAL A 178 9.57 -8.49 -4.60
CA VAL A 178 9.75 -9.89 -5.00
C VAL A 178 9.19 -10.84 -3.94
N ALA A 179 9.38 -10.53 -2.66
CA ALA A 179 8.82 -11.29 -1.54
C ALA A 179 7.29 -11.24 -1.51
N GLY A 180 6.69 -10.08 -1.80
CA GLY A 180 5.25 -9.97 -2.02
C GLY A 180 4.76 -10.83 -3.18
N CYS A 181 5.49 -10.88 -4.30
CA CYS A 181 5.17 -11.78 -5.40
C CYS A 181 5.29 -13.25 -4.98
N TYR A 182 6.38 -13.62 -4.29
CA TYR A 182 6.60 -14.96 -3.72
C TYR A 182 5.44 -15.41 -2.85
N ALA A 183 4.95 -14.55 -1.95
CA ALA A 183 3.81 -14.86 -1.08
C ALA A 183 2.51 -15.18 -1.86
N ARG A 184 2.40 -14.74 -3.12
CA ARG A 184 1.22 -15.01 -3.98
C ARG A 184 1.37 -16.26 -4.85
N VAL A 185 2.58 -16.57 -5.33
CA VAL A 185 2.80 -17.61 -6.36
C VAL A 185 3.72 -18.74 -5.95
N GLY A 186 4.36 -18.64 -4.78
CA GLY A 186 5.34 -19.59 -4.27
C GLY A 186 6.72 -19.52 -4.93
N LEU A 187 7.66 -20.32 -4.41
CA LEU A 187 9.06 -20.32 -4.84
C LEU A 187 9.23 -20.78 -6.29
N GLU A 188 8.46 -21.78 -6.73
CA GLU A 188 8.59 -22.40 -8.05
C GLU A 188 8.57 -21.36 -9.19
N ARG A 189 7.71 -20.35 -9.07
CA ARG A 189 7.56 -19.30 -10.09
C ARG A 189 8.54 -18.14 -9.93
N ILE A 190 9.16 -17.99 -8.77
CA ILE A 190 10.14 -16.92 -8.47
C ILE A 190 11.58 -17.39 -8.72
N GLU A 191 11.88 -18.67 -8.52
CA GLU A 191 13.22 -19.27 -8.66
C GLU A 191 13.92 -18.91 -9.99
N PRO A 192 13.25 -18.90 -11.17
CA PRO A 192 13.91 -18.55 -12.43
C PRO A 192 14.50 -17.13 -12.45
N TYR A 193 13.97 -16.21 -11.65
CA TYR A 193 14.46 -14.83 -11.56
C TYR A 193 15.66 -14.70 -10.61
N LEU A 194 15.84 -15.66 -9.68
CA LEU A 194 16.90 -15.65 -8.67
C LEU A 194 18.10 -16.52 -9.07
N ALA A 195 17.94 -17.42 -10.04
CA ALA A 195 18.93 -18.43 -10.42
C ALA A 195 20.33 -17.87 -10.77
N ASN A 196 20.42 -16.63 -11.24
CA ASN A 196 21.69 -16.00 -11.66
C ASN A 196 22.30 -15.07 -10.60
N LEU A 197 21.72 -14.99 -9.40
CA LEU A 197 22.25 -14.15 -8.33
C LEU A 197 23.48 -14.77 -7.69
N ARG A 198 24.38 -13.91 -7.20
CA ARG A 198 25.46 -14.37 -6.32
C ARG A 198 24.86 -14.88 -5.01
N GLN A 199 25.53 -15.83 -4.38
CA GLN A 199 25.08 -16.43 -3.11
C GLN A 199 24.68 -15.38 -2.07
N VAL A 200 25.53 -14.38 -1.82
CA VAL A 200 25.27 -13.29 -0.87
C VAL A 200 24.02 -12.47 -1.24
N GLN A 201 23.75 -12.28 -2.54
CA GLN A 201 22.55 -11.55 -2.97
C GLN A 201 21.30 -12.40 -2.82
N ARG A 202 21.41 -13.70 -3.09
CA ARG A 202 20.32 -14.67 -2.96
C ARG A 202 19.88 -14.82 -1.49
N GLU A 203 20.83 -14.88 -0.57
CA GLU A 203 20.57 -14.96 0.87
C GLU A 203 19.68 -13.81 1.39
N VAL A 204 19.75 -12.62 0.78
CA VAL A 204 18.87 -11.50 1.14
C VAL A 204 17.40 -11.79 0.79
N PHE A 205 17.14 -12.45 -0.34
CA PHE A 205 15.79 -12.85 -0.72
C PHE A 205 15.32 -14.04 0.12
N ASP A 206 16.16 -15.05 0.30
CA ASP A 206 15.83 -16.25 1.07
C ASP A 206 15.45 -15.88 2.52
N ALA A 207 16.22 -14.99 3.16
CA ALA A 207 15.92 -14.49 4.50
C ALA A 207 14.58 -13.74 4.58
N GLU A 208 14.24 -12.94 3.55
CA GLU A 208 12.95 -12.24 3.52
C GLU A 208 11.78 -13.21 3.27
N PHE A 209 11.98 -14.24 2.44
CA PHE A 209 10.96 -15.27 2.22
C PHE A 209 10.68 -16.05 3.49
N GLU A 210 11.72 -16.46 4.21
CA GLU A 210 11.58 -17.15 5.50
C GLU A 210 10.87 -16.29 6.54
N ARG A 211 11.18 -14.99 6.60
CA ARG A 211 10.48 -14.03 7.46
C ARG A 211 8.99 -13.98 7.16
N LEU A 212 8.61 -13.89 5.88
CA LEU A 212 7.20 -13.85 5.48
C LEU A 212 6.45 -15.16 5.75
N SER A 213 7.10 -16.31 5.52
CA SER A 213 6.51 -17.62 5.83
C SER A 213 6.26 -17.78 7.33
N ALA A 214 7.20 -17.34 8.18
CA ALA A 214 7.04 -17.39 9.63
C ALA A 214 5.90 -16.50 10.14
N GLU A 215 5.70 -15.33 9.53
CA GLU A 215 4.59 -14.42 9.85
C GLU A 215 3.22 -15.02 9.44
N ALA A 216 3.17 -15.79 8.36
CA ALA A 216 1.95 -16.48 7.93
C ALA A 216 1.57 -17.63 8.88
N ASP A 217 2.56 -18.42 9.33
CA ASP A 217 2.33 -19.58 10.21
C ASP A 217 1.81 -19.19 11.61
N TRP A 218 2.23 -18.04 12.15
CA TRP A 218 1.70 -17.52 13.43
C TRP A 218 0.25 -17.07 13.36
N GLY A 219 -0.25 -16.73 12.16
CA GLY A 219 -1.64 -16.34 11.93
C GLY A 219 -2.63 -17.51 11.89
N ASP A 220 -2.13 -18.74 11.70
CA ASP A 220 -2.93 -19.96 11.49
C ASP A 220 -2.87 -20.92 12.69
N MET A 221 -2.28 -20.51 13.82
CA MET A 221 -2.37 -21.28 15.07
C MET A 221 -3.83 -21.34 15.53
N PRO A 222 -4.39 -22.54 15.77
CA PRO A 222 -5.76 -22.66 16.24
C PRO A 222 -5.89 -21.93 17.59
N ALA A 223 -6.89 -21.04 17.68
CA ALA A 223 -7.24 -20.40 18.93
C ALA A 223 -7.35 -21.49 20.02
N PRO A 224 -6.76 -21.29 21.21
CA PRO A 224 -6.84 -22.29 22.27
C PRO A 224 -8.32 -22.57 22.54
N GLU A 225 -8.74 -23.83 22.34
CA GLU A 225 -10.11 -24.25 22.57
C GLU A 225 -10.47 -23.92 24.02
N VAL A 226 -11.30 -22.90 24.21
CA VAL A 226 -11.86 -22.56 25.52
C VAL A 226 -12.85 -23.69 25.85
N PRO A 227 -12.58 -24.55 26.84
CA PRO A 227 -13.53 -25.60 27.20
C PRO A 227 -14.80 -24.96 27.77
N PRO A 228 -15.98 -25.56 27.54
CA PRO A 228 -17.24 -24.97 27.98
C PRO A 228 -17.26 -24.87 29.51
N PRO A 229 -17.88 -23.81 30.07
CA PRO A 229 -17.83 -23.55 31.50
C PRO A 229 -18.59 -24.66 32.24
N ARG A 230 -17.86 -25.56 32.90
CA ARG A 230 -18.44 -26.48 33.88
C ARG A 230 -18.56 -25.75 35.21
N GLY A 231 -19.81 -25.53 35.61
CA GLY A 231 -20.16 -24.91 36.87
C GLY A 231 -19.53 -25.62 38.07
N GLY A 232 -18.96 -24.80 38.94
CA GLY A 232 -18.91 -24.96 40.39
C GLY A 232 -18.21 -26.19 40.95
N ALA A 233 -16.96 -26.02 41.39
CA ALA A 233 -16.60 -26.15 42.81
C ALA A 233 -15.10 -25.87 43.03
N ARG A 234 -14.84 -25.11 44.10
CA ARG A 234 -13.57 -24.68 44.71
C ARG A 234 -12.37 -25.63 44.55
N GLY A 235 -11.22 -25.06 44.18
CA GLY A 235 -9.90 -25.67 44.42
C GLY A 235 -8.77 -25.06 43.58
N ALA A 236 -8.08 -24.07 44.17
CA ALA A 236 -6.72 -23.56 43.90
C ALA A 236 -6.17 -23.65 42.45
N ALA A 237 -6.23 -22.52 41.73
CA ALA A 237 -5.40 -22.25 40.55
C ALA A 237 -4.18 -21.42 40.96
N VAL A 238 -3.00 -21.85 40.55
CA VAL A 238 -1.79 -21.03 40.56
C VAL A 238 -1.99 -19.98 39.48
N ALA A 239 -2.28 -18.75 39.90
CA ALA A 239 -2.27 -17.59 39.02
C ALA A 239 -0.80 -17.23 38.74
N GLU A 240 -0.40 -17.12 37.48
CA GLU A 240 0.70 -16.21 37.17
C GLU A 240 0.22 -14.81 37.52
N GLU A 241 0.73 -14.28 38.63
CA GLU A 241 0.50 -12.91 39.07
C GLU A 241 1.10 -11.98 38.01
N VAL A 242 0.24 -11.39 37.18
CA VAL A 242 0.61 -10.25 36.36
C VAL A 242 0.94 -9.12 37.34
N ASP A 243 2.21 -8.74 37.42
CA ASP A 243 2.66 -7.71 38.36
C ASP A 243 2.18 -6.34 37.86
N ASP A 244 0.98 -5.97 38.30
CA ASP A 244 0.31 -4.70 37.95
C ASP A 244 1.09 -3.45 38.41
N THR A 245 2.23 -3.64 39.10
CA THR A 245 3.12 -2.56 39.55
C THR A 245 4.16 -2.13 38.50
N VAL A 246 4.16 -2.72 37.30
CA VAL A 246 5.16 -2.43 36.25
C VAL A 246 4.51 -1.82 35.01
N CYS A 247 5.03 -0.66 34.57
CA CYS A 247 4.65 -0.05 33.30
C CYS A 247 5.17 -0.88 32.11
N GLN A 248 4.26 -1.40 31.27
CA GLN A 248 4.61 -2.26 30.13
C GLN A 248 5.44 -1.58 29.02
N PHE A 249 5.49 -0.24 28.98
CA PHE A 249 6.15 0.50 27.91
C PHE A 249 7.58 0.90 28.27
N CYS A 250 7.77 1.47 29.46
CA CYS A 250 9.09 1.90 29.94
C CYS A 250 9.72 0.96 30.96
N MET A 251 9.00 -0.10 31.35
CA MET A 251 9.43 -1.12 32.33
C MET A 251 9.77 -0.55 33.70
N ARG A 252 9.26 0.64 34.03
CA ARG A 252 9.39 1.23 35.36
C ARG A 252 8.45 0.51 36.32
N GLN A 253 9.00 0.05 37.45
CA GLN A 253 8.23 -0.52 38.55
C GLN A 253 7.95 0.55 39.60
N ASP A 254 6.69 0.71 39.96
CA ASP A 254 6.25 1.63 41.00
C ASP A 254 5.08 1.00 41.76
N PRO A 255 5.15 0.85 43.10
CA PRO A 255 4.05 0.26 43.89
C PRO A 255 2.75 1.04 43.81
N SER A 256 2.78 2.29 43.35
CA SER A 256 1.58 3.09 43.10
C SER A 256 0.91 2.77 41.77
N PHE A 257 1.54 1.98 40.89
CA PHE A 257 0.92 1.48 39.66
C PHE A 257 -0.04 0.35 40.04
N THR A 258 -1.31 0.65 39.86
CA THR A 258 -2.44 -0.26 39.96
C THR A 258 -3.23 -0.12 38.67
N PRO A 259 -4.11 -1.08 38.32
CA PRO A 259 -4.91 -1.00 37.09
C PRO A 259 -5.66 0.32 36.94
N GLU A 260 -6.04 0.97 38.05
CA GLU A 260 -6.76 2.24 38.06
C GLU A 260 -5.87 3.49 38.02
N THR A 261 -4.57 3.38 38.35
CA THR A 261 -3.66 4.53 38.49
C THR A 261 -2.55 4.56 37.43
N ILE A 262 -2.26 3.43 36.78
CA ILE A 262 -1.20 3.30 35.79
C ILE A 262 -1.42 4.18 34.54
N ASP A 263 -2.69 4.48 34.22
CA ASP A 263 -3.06 5.40 33.14
C ASP A 263 -2.52 6.82 33.35
N VAL A 264 -2.35 7.27 34.60
CA VAL A 264 -1.77 8.59 34.90
C VAL A 264 -0.30 8.62 34.49
N HIS A 265 0.43 7.53 34.74
CA HIS A 265 1.82 7.39 34.31
C HIS A 265 1.91 7.33 32.78
N TYR A 266 1.05 6.56 32.11
CA TYR A 266 1.00 6.50 30.65
C TYR A 266 0.81 7.88 30.02
N TRP A 267 -0.08 8.70 30.58
CA TRP A 267 -0.43 9.99 30.00
C TRP A 267 0.52 11.14 30.36
N ARG A 268 1.16 11.13 31.54
CA ARG A 268 1.91 12.31 32.03
C ARG A 268 3.41 12.11 32.15
N GLU A 269 3.88 10.88 32.29
CA GLU A 269 5.23 10.62 32.81
C GLU A 269 6.02 9.55 32.05
N CYS A 270 5.36 8.73 31.22
CA CYS A 270 6.03 7.65 30.49
C CYS A 270 6.91 8.19 29.35
N PRO A 271 8.25 8.10 29.43
CA PRO A 271 9.16 8.66 28.43
C PRO A 271 9.15 7.90 27.10
N MET A 272 8.48 6.75 27.04
CA MET A 272 8.33 5.96 25.82
C MET A 272 7.07 6.35 25.03
N LEU A 273 6.18 7.16 25.61
CA LEU A 273 4.91 7.60 25.01
C LEU A 273 4.84 9.13 24.80
N TYR A 274 5.91 9.86 25.13
CA TYR A 274 6.00 11.33 25.05
C TYR A 274 7.25 11.80 24.28
#